data_AF-A0A0P0URW3-F1
#
_entry.id   AF-A0A0P0URW3-F1
#
_cell.length_a   1.000
_cell.length_b   1.000
_cell.length_c   1.000
_cell.angle_alpha   90.00
_cell.angle_beta   90.00
_cell.angle_gamma   90.00
#
_symmetry.space_group_name_H-M   'P 1'
#
loop_
_entity.id
_entity.type
_entity.pdbx_description
1 polymer ?
#
loop_
_entity_poly.entity_id
_entity_poly.type
_entity_poly.pdbx_seq_one_letter_code
_entity_poly.pdbx_strand_id
1 'polypeptide(L)'
;MKRTLKTLLIILSILSANVSLATESNTPLNAKELNDIINPPGAAALNIMVNALSSLKELRKQNRANNENVKTLIKIKFLPNLAINYSTQLTLKNHWSNLSKEQKYLFQRYITQSLIKDYAGYLGAYEQLESINISVSPNIKRKDNKAIVKLLISFDGNPKPFKVTLNMIHLDRWRIYDVRFLGVSIIKTYQAQFNAYIKRKGLERLIEKISKKLAKG
;
A
#
# COMPACT_ATOMS: atom_id res chain seq x y z
N MET A 1 54.33 12.69 42.93
CA MET A 1 54.80 11.39 42.43
C MET A 1 54.15 11.14 41.05
N LYS A 2 54.78 11.66 39.99
CA LYS A 2 55.23 10.90 38.80
C LYS A 2 54.09 10.08 38.15
N ARG A 3 53.43 10.52 37.06
CA ARG A 3 53.98 10.83 35.72
C ARG A 3 54.98 9.75 35.25
N THR A 4 54.46 8.77 34.51
CA THR A 4 55.06 8.20 33.29
C THR A 4 53.89 8.00 32.33
N LEU A 5 53.52 8.93 31.45
CA LEU A 5 54.32 9.63 30.45
C LEU A 5 54.97 8.66 29.46
N LYS A 6 54.64 8.91 28.18
CA LYS A 6 55.37 8.52 26.97
C LYS A 6 55.30 7.05 26.60
N THR A 7 54.44 6.74 25.64
CA THR A 7 54.86 6.65 24.22
C THR A 7 53.64 7.07 23.38
N LEU A 8 53.55 8.29 22.83
CA LEU A 8 54.17 8.73 21.56
C LEU A 8 53.66 7.81 20.42
N LEU A 9 52.74 8.23 19.54
CA LEU A 9 52.98 9.24 18.52
C LEU A 9 51.68 9.90 18.05
N ILE A 10 51.67 11.22 18.17
CA ILE A 10 51.04 12.15 17.24
C ILE A 10 51.92 12.13 15.97
N ILE A 11 51.33 12.47 14.82
CA ILE A 11 51.96 12.93 13.57
C ILE A 11 52.37 11.81 12.58
N LEU A 12 51.47 11.56 11.63
CA LEU A 12 51.62 11.42 10.17
C LEU A 12 50.41 10.55 9.73
N SER A 13 49.42 10.99 8.97
CA SER A 13 49.31 12.03 7.95
C SER A 13 47.79 12.15 7.69
N ILE A 14 47.12 13.30 7.91
CA ILE A 14 47.21 14.51 7.08
C ILE A 14 46.87 14.23 5.60
N LEU A 15 46.00 15.12 5.11
CA LEU A 15 45.64 15.44 3.73
C LEU A 15 44.49 14.61 3.13
N SER A 16 43.35 15.20 2.76
CA SER A 16 42.99 16.62 2.60
C SER A 16 41.47 16.73 2.63
N ALA A 17 40.91 17.55 3.52
CA ALA A 17 40.56 18.95 3.24
C ALA A 17 39.18 19.08 2.56
N ASN A 18 38.18 19.45 3.35
CA ASN A 18 37.66 20.82 3.33
C ASN A 18 36.72 21.03 4.52
N VAL A 19 37.23 21.69 5.54
CA VAL A 19 36.41 22.49 6.45
C VAL A 19 36.01 23.73 5.67
N SER A 20 34.71 23.88 5.42
CA SER A 20 34.13 25.22 5.23
C SER A 20 33.08 25.39 6.30
N LEU A 21 33.32 26.36 7.17
CA LEU A 21 32.35 26.91 8.10
C LEU A 21 31.10 27.33 7.32
N ALA A 22 29.97 26.70 7.60
CA ALA A 22 28.66 27.23 7.26
C ALA A 22 27.66 26.70 8.31
N THR A 23 27.33 27.57 9.25
CA THR A 23 26.07 27.67 10.01
C THR A 23 25.46 26.36 10.52
N GLU A 24 25.37 26.22 11.84
CA GLU A 24 24.38 25.37 12.50
C GLU A 24 22.98 25.65 11.93
N SER A 25 22.56 24.87 10.93
CA SER A 25 21.15 24.77 10.58
C SER A 25 20.51 23.87 11.63
N ASN A 26 20.09 24.47 12.74
CA ASN A 26 19.01 23.94 13.57
C ASN A 26 17.73 23.91 12.70
N THR A 27 17.70 22.99 11.74
CA THR A 27 16.49 22.67 11.00
C THR A 27 15.64 21.86 11.95
N PRO A 28 14.46 22.35 12.40
CA PRO A 28 13.58 21.50 13.17
C PRO A 28 13.28 20.27 12.32
N LEU A 29 13.53 19.08 12.88
CA LEU A 29 13.13 17.80 12.28
C LEU A 29 11.69 17.96 11.78
N ASN A 30 11.51 17.84 10.47
CA ASN A 30 10.21 18.00 9.85
C ASN A 30 9.26 16.94 10.45
N ALA A 31 8.05 17.33 10.85
CA ALA A 31 7.04 16.39 11.37
C ALA A 31 6.82 15.18 10.44
N LYS A 32 7.05 15.33 9.14
CA LYS A 32 7.06 14.26 8.14
C LYS A 32 8.22 13.27 8.35
N GLU A 33 9.44 13.76 8.60
CA GLU A 33 10.62 12.94 8.88
C GLU A 33 10.51 12.23 10.24
N LEU A 34 9.93 12.89 11.25
CA LEU A 34 9.66 12.28 12.55
C LEU A 34 8.61 11.16 12.44
N ASN A 35 7.53 11.37 11.70
CA ASN A 35 6.53 10.32 11.45
C ASN A 35 7.05 9.16 10.60
N ASP A 36 8.01 9.42 9.71
CA ASP A 36 8.67 8.37 8.91
C ASP A 36 9.59 7.46 9.74
N ILE A 37 10.12 7.98 10.85
CA ILE A 37 10.87 7.22 11.85
C ILE A 37 9.90 6.43 12.75
N ILE A 38 8.77 7.03 13.14
CA ILE A 38 7.78 6.42 14.05
C ILE A 38 6.91 5.35 13.35
N ASN A 39 6.61 5.50 12.05
CA ASN A 39 5.80 4.55 11.29
C ASN A 39 6.31 4.38 9.85
N PRO A 40 7.42 3.63 9.65
CA PRO A 40 7.98 3.41 8.33
C PRO A 40 7.00 2.63 7.42
N PRO A 41 7.06 2.82 6.08
CA PRO A 41 6.12 2.22 5.14
C PRO A 41 6.06 0.69 5.24
N GLY A 42 7.18 0.04 5.58
CA GLY A 42 7.22 -1.41 5.82
C GLY A 42 6.35 -1.84 7.00
N ALA A 43 6.48 -1.16 8.14
CA ALA A 43 5.66 -1.42 9.33
C ALA A 43 4.19 -1.10 9.06
N ALA A 44 3.89 0.03 8.41
CA ALA A 44 2.53 0.39 8.03
C ALA A 44 1.88 -0.66 7.12
N ALA A 45 2.58 -1.12 6.07
CA ALA A 45 2.14 -2.18 5.18
C ALA A 45 1.83 -3.47 5.93
N LEU A 46 2.75 -3.90 6.79
CA LEU A 46 2.61 -5.12 7.58
C LEU A 46 1.40 -5.03 8.49
N ASN A 47 1.27 -3.94 9.25
CA ASN A 47 0.17 -3.72 10.18
C ASN A 47 -1.19 -3.73 9.47
N ILE A 48 -1.32 -3.08 8.31
CA ILE A 48 -2.56 -3.10 7.53
C ILE A 48 -2.96 -4.54 7.16
N MET A 49 -2.01 -5.33 6.66
CA MET A 49 -2.28 -6.68 6.17
C MET A 49 -2.49 -7.68 7.30
N VAL A 50 -1.68 -7.61 8.37
CA VAL A 50 -1.81 -8.46 9.56
C VAL A 50 -3.12 -8.17 10.28
N ASN A 51 -3.49 -6.90 10.48
CA ASN A 51 -4.77 -6.56 11.12
C ASN A 51 -5.97 -7.08 10.31
N ALA A 52 -5.93 -6.96 8.98
CA ALA A 52 -6.99 -7.50 8.12
C ALA A 52 -7.07 -9.04 8.19
N LEU A 53 -5.91 -9.71 8.18
CA LEU A 53 -5.84 -11.17 8.33
C LEU A 53 -6.35 -11.63 9.70
N SER A 54 -5.93 -10.96 10.78
CA SER A 54 -6.37 -11.27 12.15
C SER A 54 -7.87 -11.12 12.31
N SER A 55 -8.47 -10.02 11.82
CA SER A 55 -9.92 -9.86 11.84
C SER A 55 -10.65 -10.96 11.04
N LEU A 56 -10.06 -11.44 9.93
CA LEU A 56 -10.64 -12.53 9.15
C LEU A 56 -10.53 -13.87 9.88
N LYS A 57 -9.40 -14.15 10.53
CA LYS A 57 -9.20 -15.31 11.41
C LYS A 57 -10.22 -15.31 12.55
N GLU A 58 -10.46 -14.17 13.19
CA GLU A 58 -11.46 -14.02 14.25
C GLU A 58 -12.88 -14.32 13.75
N LEU A 59 -13.28 -13.76 12.60
CA LEU A 59 -14.57 -14.10 11.98
C LEU A 59 -14.70 -15.60 11.71
N ARG A 60 -13.61 -16.26 11.26
CA ARG A 60 -13.61 -17.70 11.01
C ARG A 60 -13.76 -18.51 12.29
N LYS A 61 -13.01 -18.19 13.35
CA LYS A 61 -13.11 -18.85 14.66
C LYS A 61 -14.51 -18.77 15.25
N GLN A 62 -15.23 -17.68 14.97
CA GLN A 62 -16.63 -17.50 15.38
C GLN A 62 -17.64 -18.20 14.45
N ASN A 63 -17.20 -18.92 13.41
CA ASN A 63 -18.05 -19.47 12.34
C ASN A 63 -18.88 -18.39 11.61
N ARG A 64 -18.35 -17.17 11.53
CA ARG A 64 -19.00 -15.98 10.93
C ARG A 64 -18.32 -15.51 9.66
N ALA A 65 -17.34 -16.22 9.11
CA ALA A 65 -16.63 -15.88 7.87
C ALA A 65 -17.48 -16.08 6.58
N ASN A 66 -18.79 -15.85 6.63
CA ASN A 66 -19.64 -15.84 5.45
C ASN A 66 -19.38 -14.58 4.58
N ASN A 67 -19.84 -14.63 3.33
CA ASN A 67 -19.58 -13.58 2.34
C ASN A 67 -19.95 -12.16 2.84
N GLU A 68 -21.12 -11.98 3.44
CA GLU A 68 -21.58 -10.64 3.88
C GLU A 68 -20.74 -10.07 5.03
N ASN A 69 -20.36 -10.91 5.99
CA ASN A 69 -19.49 -10.48 7.08
C ASN A 69 -18.07 -10.14 6.58
N VAL A 70 -17.54 -10.91 5.62
CA VAL A 70 -16.25 -10.61 5.00
C VAL A 70 -16.30 -9.32 4.18
N LYS A 71 -17.37 -9.09 3.40
CA LYS A 71 -17.59 -7.79 2.71
C LYS A 71 -17.59 -6.63 3.72
N THR A 72 -18.24 -6.80 4.85
CA THR A 72 -18.32 -5.80 5.92
C THR A 72 -16.95 -5.55 6.55
N LEU A 73 -16.20 -6.61 6.85
CA LEU A 73 -14.82 -6.52 7.32
C LEU A 73 -13.95 -5.75 6.34
N ILE A 74 -14.00 -6.07 5.04
CA ILE A 74 -13.21 -5.34 4.03
C ILE A 74 -13.55 -3.85 4.06
N LYS A 75 -14.85 -3.50 4.09
CA LYS A 75 -15.31 -2.11 4.11
C LYS A 75 -14.82 -1.34 5.33
N ILE A 76 -14.86 -1.95 6.52
CA ILE A 76 -14.57 -1.27 7.78
C ILE A 76 -13.08 -1.31 8.13
N LYS A 77 -12.42 -2.45 7.91
CA LYS A 77 -11.04 -2.70 8.37
C LYS A 77 -10.00 -2.48 7.29
N PHE A 78 -10.32 -2.74 6.03
CA PHE A 78 -9.32 -2.68 4.94
C PHE A 78 -9.41 -1.39 4.12
N LEU A 79 -10.60 -1.02 3.62
CA LEU A 79 -10.77 0.16 2.76
C LEU A 79 -10.23 1.48 3.33
N PRO A 80 -10.33 1.79 4.64
CA PRO A 80 -9.79 3.04 5.19
C PRO A 80 -8.26 3.18 5.07
N ASN A 81 -7.57 2.08 4.75
CA ASN A 81 -6.12 2.06 4.53
C ASN A 81 -5.74 2.27 3.06
N LEU A 82 -6.73 2.44 2.18
CA LEU A 82 -6.52 2.64 0.75
C LEU A 82 -6.62 4.11 0.35
N ALA A 83 -5.76 4.56 -0.55
CA ALA A 83 -5.82 5.87 -1.16
C ALA A 83 -6.75 5.86 -2.39
N ILE A 84 -8.02 5.50 -2.21
CA ILE A 84 -8.97 5.18 -3.30
C ILE A 84 -9.05 6.29 -4.35
N ASN A 85 -9.15 7.56 -3.94
CA ASN A 85 -9.19 8.69 -4.87
C ASN A 85 -7.93 8.74 -5.77
N TYR A 86 -6.76 8.56 -5.17
CA TYR A 86 -5.48 8.53 -5.89
C TYR A 86 -5.40 7.32 -6.83
N SER A 87 -5.82 6.15 -6.37
CA SER A 87 -5.89 4.92 -7.17
C SER A 87 -6.81 5.08 -8.40
N THR A 88 -7.98 5.68 -8.22
CA THR A 88 -8.95 5.89 -9.29
C THR A 88 -8.46 6.95 -10.28
N GLN A 89 -7.83 8.02 -9.81
CA GLN A 89 -7.17 9.01 -10.67
C GLN A 89 -6.10 8.35 -11.57
N LEU A 90 -5.24 7.51 -10.99
CA LEU A 90 -4.22 6.78 -11.75
C LEU A 90 -4.81 5.75 -12.72
N THR A 91 -5.96 5.16 -12.38
CA THR A 91 -6.70 4.23 -13.25
C THR A 91 -7.27 4.93 -14.48
N LEU A 92 -7.81 6.14 -14.34
CA LEU A 92 -8.45 6.88 -15.43
C LEU A 92 -7.47 7.77 -16.23
N LYS A 93 -6.34 8.14 -15.63
CA LYS A 93 -5.30 8.99 -16.23
C LYS A 93 -5.90 10.22 -16.93
N ASN A 94 -5.71 10.30 -18.25
CA ASN A 94 -6.10 11.45 -19.09
C ASN A 94 -7.62 11.67 -19.11
N HIS A 95 -8.42 10.67 -18.76
CA HIS A 95 -9.88 10.82 -18.67
C HIS A 95 -10.33 11.46 -17.35
N TRP A 96 -9.48 11.50 -16.32
CA TRP A 96 -9.85 11.97 -14.98
C TRP A 96 -10.29 13.45 -14.94
N SER A 97 -9.60 14.32 -15.70
CA SER A 97 -9.90 15.75 -15.75
C SER A 97 -11.30 16.04 -16.31
N ASN A 98 -11.81 15.15 -17.17
CA ASN A 98 -13.06 15.35 -17.89
C ASN A 98 -14.28 14.88 -17.10
N LEU A 99 -14.09 14.38 -15.87
CA LEU A 99 -15.16 13.85 -15.04
C LEU A 99 -15.61 14.87 -14.00
N SER A 100 -16.94 14.95 -13.81
CA SER A 100 -17.55 15.62 -12.67
C SER A 100 -17.16 14.95 -11.35
N LYS A 101 -17.43 15.61 -10.21
CA LYS A 101 -17.15 15.04 -8.88
C LYS A 101 -17.96 13.75 -8.65
N GLU A 102 -19.21 13.75 -9.07
CA GLU A 102 -20.15 12.62 -8.97
C GLU A 102 -19.67 11.44 -9.81
N GLN A 103 -19.20 11.72 -11.03
CA GLN A 103 -18.65 10.68 -11.92
C GLN A 103 -17.34 10.10 -11.34
N LYS A 104 -16.46 10.93 -10.77
CA LYS A 104 -15.25 10.43 -10.08
C LYS A 104 -15.61 9.48 -8.93
N TYR A 105 -16.60 9.86 -8.12
CA TYR A 105 -17.10 9.01 -7.04
C TYR A 105 -17.74 7.71 -7.56
N LEU A 106 -18.45 7.77 -8.69
CA LEU A 106 -19.01 6.60 -9.36
C LEU A 106 -17.93 5.57 -9.71
N PHE A 107 -16.80 6.00 -10.29
CA PHE A 107 -15.68 5.11 -10.59
C PHE A 107 -15.02 4.54 -9.33
N GLN A 108 -14.85 5.35 -8.28
CA GLN A 108 -14.32 4.89 -7.00
C GLN A 108 -15.20 3.77 -6.41
N ARG A 109 -16.52 3.98 -6.38
CA ARG A 109 -17.50 2.99 -5.92
C ARG A 109 -17.44 1.73 -6.77
N TYR A 110 -17.43 1.87 -8.09
CA TYR A 110 -17.43 0.73 -9.01
C TYR A 110 -16.22 -0.18 -8.82
N ILE A 111 -15.01 0.39 -8.81
CA ILE A 111 -13.78 -0.39 -8.64
C ILE A 111 -13.82 -1.10 -7.29
N THR A 112 -14.17 -0.36 -6.23
CA THR A 112 -14.19 -0.88 -4.86
C THR A 112 -15.22 -2.01 -4.69
N GLN A 113 -16.45 -1.80 -5.15
CA GLN A 113 -17.51 -2.82 -5.05
C GLN A 113 -17.23 -4.03 -5.92
N SER A 114 -16.66 -3.85 -7.12
CA SER A 114 -16.28 -4.96 -7.99
C SER A 114 -15.22 -5.84 -7.32
N LEU A 115 -14.16 -5.24 -6.78
CA LEU A 115 -13.12 -6.00 -6.05
C LEU A 115 -13.68 -6.72 -4.82
N ILE A 116 -14.54 -6.06 -4.03
CA ILE A 116 -15.18 -6.70 -2.87
C ILE A 116 -16.04 -7.88 -3.32
N LYS A 117 -16.85 -7.70 -4.36
CA LYS A 117 -17.73 -8.75 -4.89
C LYS A 117 -16.93 -9.94 -5.40
N ASP A 118 -15.84 -9.69 -6.11
CA ASP A 118 -15.04 -10.73 -6.75
C ASP A 118 -14.21 -11.53 -5.73
N TYR A 119 -13.79 -10.93 -4.61
CA TYR A 119 -12.84 -11.56 -3.68
C TYR A 119 -13.38 -11.92 -2.28
N ALA A 120 -14.47 -11.31 -1.81
CA ALA A 120 -14.97 -11.58 -0.46
C ALA A 120 -15.37 -13.05 -0.26
N GLY A 121 -15.98 -13.68 -1.27
CA GLY A 121 -16.32 -15.10 -1.22
C GLY A 121 -15.11 -16.01 -1.09
N TYR A 122 -14.05 -15.78 -1.88
CA TYR A 122 -12.81 -16.55 -1.80
C TYR A 122 -12.12 -16.39 -0.43
N LEU A 123 -12.05 -15.16 0.09
CA LEU A 123 -11.49 -14.90 1.42
C LEU A 123 -12.31 -15.57 2.52
N GLY A 124 -13.65 -15.54 2.40
CA GLY A 124 -14.56 -16.18 3.33
C GLY A 124 -14.51 -17.71 3.27
N ALA A 125 -14.15 -18.30 2.14
CA ALA A 125 -14.04 -19.75 1.97
C ALA A 125 -12.66 -20.30 2.35
N TYR A 126 -11.59 -19.49 2.31
CA TYR A 126 -10.22 -19.97 2.55
C TYR A 126 -10.04 -20.58 3.96
N GLU A 127 -9.76 -21.89 4.03
CA GLU A 127 -9.75 -22.63 5.32
C GLU A 127 -8.41 -22.56 6.04
N GLN A 128 -7.31 -22.45 5.29
CA GLN A 128 -5.96 -22.50 5.82
C GLN A 128 -5.47 -21.12 6.29
N LEU A 129 -6.37 -20.27 6.82
CA LEU A 129 -6.00 -18.94 7.29
C LEU A 129 -4.94 -19.00 8.39
N GLU A 130 -5.01 -20.00 9.26
CA GLU A 130 -4.10 -20.10 10.41
C GLU A 130 -2.64 -20.31 10.02
N SER A 131 -2.39 -20.99 8.90
CA SER A 131 -1.03 -21.23 8.41
C SER A 131 -0.41 -20.03 7.69
N ILE A 132 -1.17 -18.94 7.48
CA ILE A 132 -0.67 -17.74 6.83
C ILE A 132 0.22 -16.95 7.78
N ASN A 133 1.45 -16.72 7.34
CA ASN A 133 2.39 -15.78 7.96
C ASN A 133 2.76 -14.69 6.94
N ILE A 134 2.78 -13.43 7.39
CA ILE A 134 3.12 -12.27 6.56
C ILE A 134 4.37 -11.62 7.13
N SER A 135 5.38 -11.41 6.29
CA SER A 135 6.58 -10.65 6.64
C SER A 135 6.91 -9.61 5.57
N VAL A 136 7.73 -8.62 5.94
CA VAL A 136 8.17 -7.56 5.03
C VAL A 136 9.52 -7.95 4.44
N SER A 137 9.67 -7.83 3.13
CA SER A 137 10.98 -7.94 2.49
C SER A 137 11.85 -6.74 2.90
N PRO A 138 13.13 -6.94 3.25
CA PRO A 138 14.01 -5.86 3.70
C PRO A 138 14.25 -4.80 2.60
N ASN A 139 14.09 -5.16 1.32
CA ASN A 139 14.28 -4.26 0.20
C ASN A 139 13.03 -3.41 -0.08
N ILE A 140 12.84 -2.37 0.75
CA ILE A 140 11.82 -1.35 0.56
C ILE A 140 12.39 -0.24 -0.31
N LYS A 141 11.70 0.09 -1.41
CA LYS A 141 12.09 1.25 -2.24
C LYS A 141 11.28 2.45 -1.82
N ARG A 142 11.94 3.56 -1.51
CA ARG A 142 11.29 4.81 -1.10
C ARG A 142 11.74 5.97 -2.00
N LYS A 143 10.80 6.83 -2.36
CA LYS A 143 11.06 8.10 -3.05
C LYS A 143 9.99 9.10 -2.65
N ASP A 144 10.40 10.23 -2.09
CA ASP A 144 9.51 11.29 -1.61
C ASP A 144 8.44 10.75 -0.63
N ASN A 145 7.16 10.99 -0.93
CA ASN A 145 6.02 10.47 -0.21
C ASN A 145 5.54 9.11 -0.74
N LYS A 146 6.34 8.37 -1.51
CA LYS A 146 5.97 7.07 -2.06
C LYS A 146 6.91 5.98 -1.61
N ALA A 147 6.35 4.78 -1.45
CA ALA A 147 7.10 3.58 -1.15
C ALA A 147 6.58 2.38 -1.95
N ILE A 148 7.48 1.45 -2.26
CA ILE A 148 7.16 0.13 -2.80
C ILE A 148 7.59 -0.87 -1.73
N VAL A 149 6.62 -1.51 -1.10
CA VAL A 149 6.82 -2.50 -0.06
C VAL A 149 6.47 -3.87 -0.60
N LYS A 150 7.37 -4.83 -0.49
CA LYS A 150 7.10 -6.22 -0.84
C LYS A 150 6.81 -7.00 0.44
N LEU A 151 5.67 -7.68 0.46
CA LEU A 151 5.30 -8.62 1.50
C LEU A 151 5.55 -10.04 1.02
N LEU A 152 6.07 -10.86 1.92
CA LEU A 152 6.28 -12.29 1.75
C LEU A 152 5.18 -13.00 2.54
N ILE A 153 4.34 -13.75 1.84
CA ILE A 153 3.25 -14.54 2.42
C ILE A 153 3.69 -15.99 2.37
N SER A 154 3.96 -16.58 3.53
CA SER A 154 4.32 -18.00 3.67
C SER A 154 3.15 -18.78 4.25
N PHE A 155 3.12 -20.07 3.91
CA PHE A 155 2.19 -21.05 4.45
C PHE A 155 2.99 -22.12 5.18
N ASP A 156 2.48 -22.63 6.29
CA ASP A 156 3.09 -23.77 6.97
C ASP A 156 3.30 -24.93 5.98
N GLY A 157 4.49 -25.52 6.00
CA GLY A 157 4.88 -26.61 5.08
C GLY A 157 5.20 -26.18 3.64
N ASN A 158 5.07 -24.91 3.28
CA ASN A 158 5.47 -24.40 1.96
C ASN A 158 6.79 -23.61 2.04
N PRO A 159 7.89 -24.07 1.43
CA PRO A 159 9.18 -23.40 1.53
C PRO A 159 9.25 -22.09 0.73
N LYS A 160 8.33 -21.84 -0.21
CA LYS A 160 8.40 -20.69 -1.12
C LYS A 160 7.30 -19.67 -0.81
N PRO A 161 7.64 -18.47 -0.27
CA PRO A 161 6.65 -17.45 -0.02
C PRO A 161 6.11 -16.84 -1.31
N PHE A 162 4.82 -16.54 -1.31
CA PHE A 162 4.17 -15.71 -2.33
C PHE A 162 4.52 -14.24 -2.10
N LYS A 163 4.68 -13.49 -3.18
CA LYS A 163 5.05 -12.08 -3.13
C LYS A 163 3.86 -11.19 -3.49
N VAL A 164 3.48 -10.34 -2.56
CA VAL A 164 2.53 -9.23 -2.79
C VAL A 164 3.32 -7.93 -2.75
N THR A 165 3.19 -7.09 -3.77
CA THR A 165 3.81 -5.76 -3.74
C THR A 165 2.74 -4.71 -3.49
N LEU A 166 2.94 -3.88 -2.47
CA LEU A 166 2.11 -2.74 -2.15
C LEU A 166 2.83 -1.47 -2.57
N ASN A 167 2.21 -0.71 -3.48
CA ASN A 167 2.64 0.65 -3.74
C ASN A 167 1.86 1.57 -2.78
N MET A 168 2.62 2.33 -1.99
CA MET A 168 2.10 3.14 -0.90
C MET A 168 2.41 4.61 -1.11
N ILE A 169 1.52 5.46 -0.62
CA ILE A 169 1.65 6.91 -0.62
C ILE A 169 1.43 7.44 0.79
N HIS A 170 2.31 8.33 1.24
CA HIS A 170 2.16 9.07 2.47
C HIS A 170 1.36 10.34 2.18
N LEU A 171 0.17 10.40 2.79
CA LEU A 171 -0.67 11.60 2.82
C LEU A 171 -0.57 12.16 4.25
N ASP A 172 -1.62 12.00 5.04
CA ASP A 172 -1.62 12.10 6.51
C ASP A 172 -0.97 10.87 7.17
N ARG A 173 -1.12 9.70 6.53
CA ARG A 173 -0.50 8.43 6.91
C ARG A 173 -0.18 7.63 5.66
N TRP A 174 0.63 6.57 5.80
CA TRP A 174 0.83 5.59 4.74
C TRP A 174 -0.49 4.91 4.34
N ARG A 175 -0.84 5.02 3.07
CA ARG A 175 -1.99 4.33 2.47
C ARG A 175 -1.55 3.54 1.26
N ILE A 176 -2.19 2.41 1.01
CA ILE A 176 -1.96 1.59 -0.19
C ILE A 176 -2.73 2.24 -1.34
N TYR A 177 -2.06 2.53 -2.45
CA TYR A 177 -2.75 3.00 -3.66
C TYR A 177 -2.79 1.96 -4.77
N ASP A 178 -1.90 0.97 -4.78
CA ASP A 178 -1.92 -0.11 -5.76
C ASP A 178 -1.40 -1.39 -5.13
N VAL A 179 -2.04 -2.50 -5.48
CA VAL A 179 -1.62 -3.85 -5.09
C VAL A 179 -1.16 -4.56 -6.36
N ARG A 180 0.00 -5.21 -6.29
CA ARG A 180 0.49 -6.08 -7.35
C ARG A 180 0.61 -7.50 -6.85
N PHE A 181 -0.11 -8.40 -7.50
CA PHE A 181 -0.05 -9.83 -7.26
C PHE A 181 0.55 -10.50 -8.49
N LEU A 182 1.59 -11.32 -8.29
CA LEU A 182 2.33 -11.96 -9.39
C LEU A 182 2.78 -10.98 -10.49
N GLY A 183 3.15 -9.75 -10.09
CA GLY A 183 3.55 -8.68 -11.02
C GLY A 183 2.39 -7.91 -11.67
N VAL A 184 1.15 -8.37 -11.55
CA VAL A 184 -0.03 -7.72 -12.13
C VAL A 184 -0.60 -6.68 -11.18
N SER A 185 -0.64 -5.42 -11.63
CA SER A 185 -1.19 -4.28 -10.87
C SER A 185 -2.69 -4.16 -11.06
N ILE A 186 -3.43 -3.98 -9.96
CA ILE A 186 -4.88 -3.73 -9.99
C ILE A 186 -5.18 -2.45 -10.77
N ILE A 187 -4.43 -1.37 -10.54
CA ILE A 187 -4.60 -0.13 -11.31
C ILE A 187 -4.41 -0.40 -12.81
N LYS A 188 -3.36 -1.11 -13.20
CA LYS A 188 -3.08 -1.39 -14.62
C LYS A 188 -4.16 -2.24 -15.27
N THR A 189 -4.70 -3.21 -14.55
CA THR A 189 -5.82 -4.04 -15.02
C THR A 189 -7.05 -3.19 -15.33
N TYR A 190 -7.50 -2.36 -14.39
CA TYR A 190 -8.65 -1.48 -14.63
C TYR A 190 -8.36 -0.41 -15.69
N GLN A 191 -7.14 0.14 -15.72
CA GLN A 191 -6.72 1.12 -16.72
C GLN A 191 -6.85 0.52 -18.13
N ALA A 192 -6.39 -0.71 -18.35
CA ALA A 192 -6.51 -1.39 -19.63
C ALA A 192 -7.98 -1.64 -20.01
N GLN A 193 -8.79 -2.14 -19.06
CA GLN A 193 -10.22 -2.40 -19.30
C GLN A 193 -11.00 -1.13 -19.66
N PHE A 194 -10.80 -0.04 -18.92
CA PHE A 194 -11.48 1.23 -19.17
C PHE A 194 -11.01 1.86 -20.48
N ASN A 195 -9.70 1.93 -20.73
CA ASN A 195 -9.18 2.49 -21.97
C ASN A 195 -9.69 1.72 -23.20
N ALA A 196 -9.71 0.38 -23.14
CA ALA A 196 -10.24 -0.43 -24.23
C ALA A 196 -11.73 -0.16 -24.49
N TYR A 197 -12.52 0.03 -23.43
CA TYR A 197 -13.93 0.36 -23.56
C TYR A 197 -14.14 1.79 -24.10
N ILE A 198 -13.45 2.77 -23.54
CA ILE A 198 -13.54 4.18 -23.94
C ILE A 198 -13.14 4.35 -25.40
N LYS A 199 -12.04 3.72 -25.84
CA LYS A 199 -11.60 3.77 -27.24
C LYS A 199 -12.68 3.26 -28.21
N ARG A 200 -13.47 2.27 -27.79
CA ARG A 200 -14.46 1.62 -28.66
C ARG A 200 -15.86 2.23 -28.56
N LYS A 201 -16.24 2.77 -27.41
CA LYS A 201 -17.63 3.16 -27.11
C LYS A 201 -17.77 4.55 -26.49
N GLY A 202 -16.67 5.24 -26.20
CA GLY A 202 -16.68 6.55 -25.54
C GLY A 202 -16.77 6.48 -24.01
N LEU A 203 -16.43 7.61 -23.36
CA LEU A 203 -16.42 7.75 -21.90
C LEU A 203 -17.84 7.74 -21.31
N GLU A 204 -18.80 8.40 -21.96
CA GLU A 204 -20.20 8.45 -21.52
C GLU A 204 -20.82 7.05 -21.42
N ARG A 205 -20.57 6.19 -22.42
CA ARG A 205 -21.04 4.80 -22.39
C ARG A 205 -20.40 3.98 -21.27
N LEU A 206 -19.16 4.29 -20.90
CA LEU A 206 -18.52 3.64 -19.76
C LEU A 206 -19.19 4.04 -18.45
N ILE A 207 -19.48 5.33 -18.29
CA ILE A 207 -20.20 5.87 -17.14
C ILE A 207 -21.59 5.22 -17.03
N GLU A 208 -22.35 5.19 -18.13
CA GLU A 208 -23.66 4.51 -18.20
C GLU A 208 -23.57 3.03 -17.79
N LYS A 209 -22.59 2.31 -18.34
CA LYS A 209 -22.36 0.90 -18.04
C LYS A 209 -22.05 0.67 -16.56
N ILE A 210 -21.22 1.52 -15.98
CA ILE A 210 -20.84 1.42 -14.57
C ILE A 210 -22.03 1.75 -13.67
N SER A 211 -22.79 2.82 -13.95
CA SER A 211 -24.00 3.17 -13.21
C SER A 211 -24.99 2.02 -13.20
N LYS A 212 -25.24 1.37 -14.36
CA LYS A 212 -26.12 0.20 -14.45
C LYS A 212 -25.62 -0.98 -13.62
N LYS A 213 -24.31 -1.21 -13.56
CA LYS A 213 -23.74 -2.28 -12.72
C LYS A 213 -23.89 -2.00 -11.23
N LEU A 214 -23.73 -0.74 -10.82
CA LEU A 214 -23.89 -0.32 -9.43
C LEU A 214 -25.35 -0.33 -8.95
N ALA A 215 -26.32 -0.19 -9.84
CA ALA A 215 -27.75 -0.27 -9.51
C ALA A 215 -28.27 -1.71 -9.35
N LYS A 216 -27.54 -2.71 -9.85
CA LYS A 216 -27.91 -4.14 -9.84
C LYS A 216 -27.27 -4.94 -8.71
N GLY A 217 -26.43 -4.32 -7.88
CA GLY A 217 -25.69 -4.98 -6.80
C GLY A 217 -25.93 -4.29 -5.47
#